data_AF-A0A0A9AZ66-F1
#
_entry.id   AF-A0A0A9AZ66-F1
#
_cell.length_a   1.000
_cell.length_b   1.000
_cell.length_c   1.000
_cell.angle_alpha   90.00
_cell.angle_beta   90.00
_cell.angle_gamma   90.00
#
_symmetry.space_group_name_H-M   'P 1'
#
loop_
_entity.id
_entity.type
_entity.pdbx_description
1 polymer ?
#
loop_
_entity_poly.entity_id
_entity_poly.type
_entity_poly.pdbx_seq_one_letter_code
_entity_poly.pdbx_strand_id
1 'polypeptide(L)'
;MDEKVDLVEVLTRRVEELQRERDELRKDIEQLCMQQAGPGYISVATRMLSQRTAALEQDIENLQKKLGGCLRENQNLQEELAEAYRVKSQLAELHGAELSKNKDLEKQVRFFQSSVAQAFAERDNSIMECEKVKQREEAVLKKFADFEERTREYQSAIDDQKHLNDGLQRELTELKAQTESSLKVILKFYELRCRDCKCPLNITFEEKCSILLDDSADNWSFSSDGGASTSKGLKLNSICKEMHEY
;
A
#
# COMPACT_ATOMS: atom_id res chain seq x y z
N MET A 1 -35.08 82.97 132.88
CA MET A 1 -36.08 83.30 131.83
C MET A 1 -35.48 84.17 130.72
N ASP A 2 -34.13 84.26 130.59
CA ASP A 2 -33.45 85.21 129.68
C ASP A 2 -32.88 84.53 128.41
N GLU A 3 -32.27 83.34 128.53
CA GLU A 3 -31.68 82.60 127.39
C GLU A 3 -32.70 82.15 126.33
N LYS A 4 -33.96 81.95 126.72
CA LYS A 4 -35.04 81.60 125.77
C LYS A 4 -35.48 82.79 124.93
N VAL A 5 -35.34 84.02 125.42
CA VAL A 5 -35.70 85.24 124.69
C VAL A 5 -34.59 85.59 123.69
N ASP A 6 -33.33 85.45 124.09
CA ASP A 6 -32.16 85.68 123.23
C ASP A 6 -32.05 84.67 122.07
N LEU A 7 -32.32 83.38 122.34
CA LEU A 7 -32.37 82.35 121.30
C LEU A 7 -33.50 82.61 120.29
N VAL A 8 -34.64 83.13 120.74
CA VAL A 8 -35.77 83.49 119.87
C VAL A 8 -35.40 84.65 118.96
N GLU A 9 -34.70 85.68 119.46
CA GLU A 9 -34.23 86.80 118.62
C GLU A 9 -33.16 86.38 117.61
N VAL A 10 -32.18 85.54 117.99
CA VAL A 10 -31.15 85.01 117.09
C VAL A 10 -31.77 84.14 115.99
N LEU A 11 -32.71 83.25 116.35
CA LEU A 11 -33.43 82.44 115.38
C LEU A 11 -34.30 83.30 114.46
N THR A 12 -34.90 84.38 114.97
CA THR A 12 -35.70 85.30 114.18
C THR A 12 -34.85 86.02 113.14
N ARG A 13 -33.68 86.57 113.53
CA ARG A 13 -32.72 87.16 112.58
C ARG A 13 -32.23 86.16 111.54
N ARG A 14 -31.97 84.91 111.94
CA ARG A 14 -31.53 83.86 111.01
C ARG A 14 -32.62 83.50 110.01
N VAL A 15 -33.87 83.46 110.44
CA VAL A 15 -35.03 83.25 109.54
C VAL A 15 -35.16 84.41 108.56
N GLU A 16 -34.98 85.66 109.01
CA GLU A 16 -35.03 86.84 108.15
C GLU A 16 -33.89 86.87 107.11
N GLU A 17 -32.68 86.47 107.49
CA GLU A 17 -31.54 86.32 106.57
C GLU A 17 -31.80 85.23 105.52
N LEU A 18 -32.24 84.04 105.96
CA LEU A 18 -32.57 82.95 105.05
C LEU A 18 -33.74 83.30 104.12
N GLN A 19 -34.70 84.08 104.61
CA GLN A 19 -35.78 84.61 103.77
C GLN A 19 -35.24 85.55 102.70
N ARG A 20 -34.30 86.45 103.04
CA ARG A 20 -33.63 87.34 102.09
C ARG A 20 -32.80 86.56 101.07
N GLU A 21 -31.96 85.62 101.49
CA GLU A 21 -31.17 84.77 100.59
C GLU A 21 -32.07 83.96 99.65
N ARG A 22 -33.18 83.41 100.17
CA ARG A 22 -34.16 82.69 99.36
C ARG A 22 -34.81 83.62 98.33
N ASP A 23 -35.15 84.85 98.71
CA ASP A 23 -35.75 85.83 97.81
C ASP A 23 -34.76 86.32 96.73
N GLU A 24 -33.47 86.46 97.06
CA GLU A 24 -32.41 86.78 96.10
C GLU A 24 -32.15 85.63 95.13
N LEU A 25 -31.97 84.41 95.64
CA LEU A 25 -31.80 83.21 94.80
C LEU A 25 -33.01 83.00 93.87
N ARG A 26 -34.23 83.30 94.35
CA ARG A 26 -35.42 83.23 93.52
C ARG A 26 -35.36 84.24 92.37
N LYS A 27 -34.92 85.48 92.61
CA LYS A 27 -34.74 86.49 91.55
C LYS A 27 -33.67 86.05 90.54
N ASP A 28 -32.56 85.49 91.00
CA ASP A 28 -31.50 84.99 90.11
C ASP A 28 -31.99 83.83 89.22
N ILE A 29 -32.74 82.89 89.80
CA ILE A 29 -33.39 81.79 89.06
C ILE A 29 -34.38 82.35 88.03
N GLU A 30 -35.22 83.32 88.42
CA GLU A 30 -36.18 83.96 87.51
C GLU A 30 -35.44 84.68 86.36
N GLN A 31 -34.32 85.35 86.63
CA GLN A 31 -33.50 86.02 85.62
C GLN A 31 -32.83 85.03 84.66
N LEU A 32 -32.25 83.94 85.16
CA LEU A 32 -31.67 82.88 84.34
C LEU A 32 -32.73 82.20 83.47
N CYS A 33 -33.89 81.91 84.04
CA CYS A 33 -35.04 81.38 83.30
C CYS A 33 -35.49 82.36 82.21
N MET A 34 -35.55 83.67 82.46
CA MET A 34 -35.90 84.65 81.43
C MET A 34 -34.83 84.79 80.33
N GLN A 35 -33.54 84.66 80.66
CA GLN A 35 -32.46 84.67 79.67
C GLN A 35 -32.48 83.43 78.77
N GLN A 36 -32.75 82.26 79.34
CA GLN A 36 -32.82 80.99 78.61
C GLN A 36 -34.18 80.76 77.91
N ALA A 37 -35.26 81.35 78.43
CA ALA A 37 -36.59 81.35 77.80
C ALA A 37 -36.82 82.55 76.87
N GLY A 38 -35.82 83.41 76.70
CA GLY A 38 -35.89 84.56 75.82
C GLY A 38 -36.15 84.14 74.36
N PRO A 39 -36.92 84.91 73.57
CA PRO A 39 -37.24 84.59 72.17
C PRO A 39 -36.01 84.27 71.30
N GLY A 40 -34.85 84.87 71.63
CA GLY A 40 -33.57 84.66 70.94
C GLY A 40 -33.00 83.24 71.10
N TYR A 41 -32.93 82.69 72.31
CA TYR A 41 -32.35 81.36 72.53
C TYR A 41 -33.20 80.24 71.92
N ILE A 42 -34.52 80.28 72.16
CA ILE A 42 -35.47 79.30 71.63
C ILE A 42 -35.42 79.33 70.10
N SER A 43 -35.45 80.50 69.47
CA SER A 43 -35.40 80.60 68.00
C SER A 43 -34.10 80.05 67.39
N VAL A 44 -32.95 80.27 68.03
CA VAL A 44 -31.66 79.74 67.58
C VAL A 44 -31.60 78.22 67.74
N ALA A 45 -32.03 77.68 68.89
CA ALA A 45 -32.08 76.24 69.13
C ALA A 45 -33.03 75.53 68.16
N THR A 46 -34.22 76.07 67.94
CA THR A 46 -35.18 75.55 66.95
C THR A 46 -34.59 75.57 65.54
N ARG A 47 -33.93 76.67 65.13
CA ARG A 47 -33.28 76.76 63.81
C ARG A 47 -32.20 75.70 63.63
N MET A 48 -31.34 75.50 64.63
CA MET A 48 -30.30 74.46 64.56
C MET A 48 -30.90 73.05 64.48
N LEU A 49 -31.93 72.77 65.28
CA LEU A 49 -32.65 71.49 65.23
C LEU A 49 -33.29 71.27 63.85
N SER A 50 -34.00 72.26 63.30
CA SER A 50 -34.59 72.16 61.96
C SER A 50 -33.55 71.94 60.87
N GLN A 51 -32.40 72.63 60.93
CA GLN A 51 -31.30 72.41 59.98
C GLN A 51 -30.72 71.00 60.08
N ARG A 52 -30.49 70.51 61.30
CA ARG A 52 -29.99 69.14 61.52
C ARG A 52 -31.00 68.09 61.05
N THR A 53 -32.28 68.28 61.31
CA THR A 53 -33.35 67.38 60.83
C THR A 53 -33.38 67.35 59.30
N ALA A 54 -33.38 68.52 58.64
CA ALA A 54 -33.36 68.59 57.18
C ALA A 54 -32.12 67.92 56.55
N ALA A 55 -30.94 68.11 57.16
CA ALA A 55 -29.71 67.45 56.71
C ALA A 55 -29.81 65.90 56.85
N LEU A 56 -30.33 65.41 57.97
CA LEU A 56 -30.54 63.98 58.18
C LEU A 56 -31.59 63.40 57.24
N GLU A 57 -32.67 64.11 56.96
CA GLU A 57 -33.70 63.71 55.98
C GLU A 57 -33.09 63.58 54.58
N GLN A 58 -32.25 64.54 54.18
CA GLN A 58 -31.53 64.48 52.91
C GLN A 58 -30.56 63.30 52.85
N ASP A 59 -29.82 63.04 53.93
CA ASP A 59 -28.91 61.89 54.01
C ASP A 59 -29.67 60.56 53.92
N ILE A 60 -30.83 60.45 54.60
CA ILE A 60 -31.71 59.29 54.51
C ILE A 60 -32.19 59.08 53.06
N GLU A 61 -32.66 60.12 52.39
CA GLU A 61 -33.10 60.04 51.00
C GLU A 61 -31.96 59.60 50.07
N ASN A 62 -30.76 60.16 50.27
CA ASN A 62 -29.57 59.80 49.51
C ASN A 62 -29.16 58.34 49.72
N LEU A 63 -29.20 57.85 50.97
CA LEU A 63 -28.90 56.45 51.31
C LEU A 63 -29.95 55.50 50.72
N GLN A 64 -31.23 55.86 50.74
CA GLN A 64 -32.29 55.09 50.11
C GLN A 64 -32.10 54.98 48.60
N LYS A 65 -31.74 56.07 47.92
CA LYS A 65 -31.41 56.06 46.48
C LYS A 65 -30.23 55.15 46.18
N LYS A 66 -29.14 55.23 46.97
CA LYS A 66 -27.97 54.36 46.81
C LYS A 66 -28.32 52.89 47.05
N LEU A 67 -29.12 52.59 48.07
CA LEU A 67 -29.60 51.23 48.34
C LEU A 67 -30.42 50.68 47.17
N GLY A 68 -31.34 51.48 46.62
CA GLY A 68 -32.11 51.09 45.43
C GLY A 68 -31.24 50.90 44.18
N GLY A 69 -30.13 51.63 44.05
CA GLY A 69 -29.11 51.38 43.02
C GLY A 69 -28.42 50.02 43.22
N CYS A 70 -27.88 49.80 44.42
CA CYS A 70 -27.18 48.57 44.78
C CYS A 70 -28.07 47.32 44.64
N LEU A 71 -29.34 47.39 45.02
CA LEU A 71 -30.28 46.28 44.86
C LEU A 71 -30.52 45.91 43.38
N ARG A 72 -30.63 46.90 42.50
CA ARG A 72 -30.78 46.66 41.05
C ARG A 72 -29.51 46.07 40.44
N GLU A 73 -28.34 46.60 40.80
CA GLU A 73 -27.06 46.06 40.36
C GLU A 73 -26.87 44.61 40.82
N ASN A 74 -27.22 44.30 42.07
CA ASN A 74 -27.17 42.93 42.59
C ASN A 74 -28.09 41.99 41.80
N GLN A 75 -29.31 42.42 41.45
CA GLN A 75 -30.21 41.63 40.63
C GLN A 75 -29.62 41.39 39.22
N ASN A 76 -29.09 42.43 38.57
CA ASN A 76 -28.45 42.29 37.26
C ASN A 76 -27.27 41.30 37.29
N LEU A 77 -26.43 41.38 38.32
CA LEU A 77 -25.30 40.45 38.49
C LEU A 77 -25.77 39.01 38.72
N GLN A 78 -26.91 38.79 39.40
CA GLN A 78 -27.49 37.45 39.55
C GLN A 78 -27.98 36.89 38.22
N GLU A 79 -28.59 37.72 37.37
CA GLU A 79 -29.03 37.34 36.03
C GLU A 79 -27.83 37.00 35.12
N GLU A 80 -26.79 37.85 35.12
CA GLU A 80 -25.55 37.60 34.39
C GLU A 80 -24.85 36.31 34.86
N LEU A 81 -24.82 36.05 36.16
CA LEU A 81 -24.25 34.83 36.73
C LEU A 81 -25.03 33.59 36.29
N ALA A 82 -26.37 33.65 36.31
CA ALA A 82 -27.21 32.56 35.86
C ALA A 82 -26.97 32.23 34.38
N GLU A 83 -26.86 33.26 33.54
CA GLU A 83 -26.57 33.10 32.12
C GLU A 83 -25.16 32.54 31.88
N ALA A 84 -24.16 33.00 32.63
CA ALA A 84 -22.80 32.46 32.57
C ALA A 84 -22.76 30.95 32.90
N TYR A 85 -23.52 30.50 33.91
CA TYR A 85 -23.64 29.07 34.23
C TYR A 85 -24.35 28.28 33.13
N ARG A 86 -25.40 28.86 32.52
CA ARG A 86 -26.11 28.25 31.39
C ARG A 86 -25.17 28.01 30.21
N VAL A 87 -24.44 29.05 29.81
CA VAL A 87 -23.45 28.97 28.71
C VAL A 87 -22.34 27.97 29.04
N LYS A 88 -21.83 27.98 30.28
CA LYS A 88 -20.83 27.01 30.74
C LYS A 88 -21.30 25.56 30.60
N SER A 89 -22.55 25.28 30.95
CA SER A 89 -23.12 23.93 30.80
C SER A 89 -23.20 23.51 29.33
N GLN A 90 -23.69 24.39 28.46
CA GLN A 90 -23.77 24.12 27.02
C GLN A 90 -22.39 23.87 26.40
N LEU A 91 -21.38 24.64 26.82
CA LEU A 91 -20.01 24.44 26.36
C LEU A 91 -19.45 23.08 26.80
N ALA A 92 -19.75 22.64 28.03
CA ALA A 92 -19.32 21.34 28.53
C ALA A 92 -19.94 20.18 27.74
N GLU A 93 -21.24 20.28 27.39
CA GLU A 93 -21.93 19.30 26.56
C GLU A 93 -21.35 19.24 25.14
N LEU A 94 -21.14 20.39 24.50
CA LEU A 94 -20.51 20.47 23.18
C LEU A 94 -19.09 19.89 23.19
N HIS A 95 -18.30 20.22 24.21
CA HIS A 95 -16.96 19.67 24.37
C HIS A 95 -16.98 18.14 24.53
N GLY A 96 -17.92 17.60 25.32
CA GLY A 96 -18.12 16.16 25.46
C GLY A 96 -18.49 15.48 24.15
N ALA A 97 -19.39 16.08 23.37
CA ALA A 97 -19.80 15.56 22.06
C ALA A 97 -18.64 15.52 21.06
N GLU A 98 -17.87 16.61 20.96
CA GLU A 98 -16.69 16.68 20.08
C GLU A 98 -15.58 15.71 20.52
N LEU A 99 -15.35 15.54 21.83
CA LEU A 99 -14.42 14.53 22.33
C LEU A 99 -14.85 13.10 21.95
N SER A 100 -16.14 12.79 22.05
CA SER A 100 -16.65 11.47 21.64
C SER A 100 -16.45 11.23 20.15
N LYS A 101 -16.82 12.22 19.32
CA LYS A 101 -16.64 12.19 17.87
C LYS A 101 -15.17 12.02 17.49
N ASN A 102 -14.27 12.73 18.15
CA ASN A 102 -12.82 12.62 17.90
C ASN A 102 -12.31 11.21 18.22
N LYS A 103 -12.73 10.61 19.35
CA LYS A 103 -12.38 9.22 19.69
C LYS A 103 -12.82 8.22 18.61
N ASP A 104 -14.00 8.43 18.02
CA ASP A 104 -14.48 7.53 16.96
C ASP A 104 -13.74 7.73 15.64
N LEU A 105 -13.39 8.97 15.29
CA LEU A 105 -12.51 9.25 14.16
C LEU A 105 -11.11 8.65 14.34
N GLU A 106 -10.53 8.73 15.54
CA GLU A 106 -9.24 8.08 15.84
C GLU A 106 -9.30 6.56 15.65
N LYS A 107 -10.41 5.91 16.04
CA LYS A 107 -10.60 4.47 15.78
C LYS A 107 -10.64 4.17 14.28
N GLN A 108 -11.34 4.98 13.49
CA GLN A 108 -11.40 4.80 12.03
C GLN A 108 -10.03 4.99 11.39
N VAL A 109 -9.27 6.01 11.81
CA VAL A 109 -7.90 6.23 11.31
C VAL A 109 -7.01 5.01 11.59
N ARG A 110 -7.05 4.47 12.82
CA ARG A 110 -6.28 3.27 13.18
C ARG A 110 -6.69 2.04 12.39
N PHE A 111 -7.99 1.89 12.11
CA PHE A 111 -8.50 0.83 11.24
C PHE A 111 -7.91 0.94 9.84
N PHE A 112 -8.02 2.11 9.19
CA PHE A 112 -7.49 2.30 7.85
C PHE A 112 -5.96 2.16 7.78
N GLN A 113 -5.23 2.63 8.80
CA GLN A 113 -3.78 2.41 8.89
C GLN A 113 -3.44 0.91 8.91
N SER A 114 -4.16 0.11 9.71
CA SER A 114 -3.99 -1.34 9.76
C SER A 114 -4.33 -2.01 8.42
N SER A 115 -5.45 -1.63 7.80
CA SER A 115 -5.86 -2.16 6.50
C SER A 115 -4.86 -1.85 5.39
N VAL A 116 -4.33 -0.63 5.36
CA VAL A 116 -3.31 -0.22 4.38
C VAL A 116 -2.01 -1.00 4.60
N ALA A 117 -1.57 -1.16 5.86
CA ALA A 117 -0.39 -1.97 6.17
C ALA A 117 -0.54 -3.43 5.71
N GLN A 118 -1.72 -4.02 5.93
CA GLN A 118 -2.03 -5.37 5.45
C GLN A 118 -2.01 -5.47 3.91
N ALA A 119 -2.65 -4.53 3.21
CA ALA A 119 -2.65 -4.51 1.76
C ALA A 119 -1.23 -4.40 1.17
N PHE A 120 -0.34 -3.64 1.81
CA PHE A 120 1.07 -3.58 1.42
C PHE A 120 1.78 -4.91 1.66
N ALA A 121 1.56 -5.57 2.79
CA ALA A 121 2.14 -6.89 3.04
C ALA A 121 1.67 -7.95 2.03
N GLU A 122 0.38 -7.94 1.67
CA GLU A 122 -0.19 -8.84 0.66
C GLU A 122 0.39 -8.58 -0.74
N ARG A 123 0.54 -7.30 -1.11
CA ARG A 123 1.18 -6.89 -2.36
C ARG A 123 2.63 -7.36 -2.41
N ASP A 124 3.41 -7.11 -1.36
CA ASP A 124 4.83 -7.44 -1.33
C ASP A 124 5.04 -8.96 -1.38
N ASN A 125 4.19 -9.74 -0.70
CA ASN A 125 4.18 -11.20 -0.81
C ASN A 125 3.85 -11.68 -2.24
N SER A 126 2.86 -11.06 -2.88
CA SER A 126 2.46 -11.39 -4.25
C SER A 126 3.58 -11.07 -5.26
N ILE A 127 4.27 -9.93 -5.09
CA ILE A 127 5.42 -9.54 -5.91
C ILE A 127 6.55 -10.58 -5.76
N MET A 128 6.89 -10.95 -4.53
CA MET A 128 7.95 -11.94 -4.27
C MET A 128 7.67 -13.28 -4.94
N GLU A 129 6.45 -13.81 -4.83
CA GLU A 129 6.09 -15.06 -5.49
C GLU A 129 6.05 -14.92 -7.03
N CYS A 130 5.65 -13.77 -7.56
CA CYS A 130 5.74 -13.47 -8.99
C CYS A 130 7.19 -13.49 -9.49
N GLU A 131 8.12 -12.85 -8.77
CA GLU A 131 9.54 -12.85 -9.10
C GLU A 131 10.13 -14.26 -9.08
N LYS A 132 9.75 -15.08 -8.10
CA LYS A 132 10.17 -16.48 -7.99
C LYS A 132 9.65 -17.34 -9.15
N VAL A 133 8.41 -17.13 -9.59
CA VAL A 133 7.86 -17.81 -10.77
C VAL A 133 8.60 -17.36 -12.04
N LYS A 134 8.85 -16.06 -12.19
CA LYS A 134 9.61 -15.52 -13.32
C LYS A 134 11.02 -16.13 -13.42
N GLN A 135 11.75 -16.23 -12.31
CA GLN A 135 13.07 -16.88 -12.27
C GLN A 135 13.01 -18.36 -12.71
N ARG A 136 11.95 -19.08 -12.32
CA ARG A 136 11.76 -20.48 -12.76
C ARG A 136 11.43 -20.57 -14.23
N GLU A 137 10.57 -19.68 -14.74
CA GLU A 137 10.22 -19.59 -16.15
C GLU A 137 11.46 -19.32 -17.00
N GLU A 138 12.28 -18.34 -16.63
CA GLU A 138 13.56 -18.03 -17.30
C GLU A 138 14.50 -19.25 -17.33
N ALA A 139 14.58 -20.00 -16.23
CA ALA A 139 15.37 -21.23 -16.18
C ALA A 139 14.81 -22.35 -17.09
N VAL A 140 13.49 -22.46 -17.22
CA VAL A 140 12.84 -23.42 -18.12
C VAL A 140 13.06 -23.02 -19.58
N LEU A 141 12.89 -21.73 -19.92
CA LEU A 141 13.15 -21.22 -21.26
C LEU A 141 14.57 -21.51 -21.73
N LYS A 142 15.56 -21.33 -20.84
CA LYS A 142 16.96 -21.68 -21.15
C LYS A 142 17.11 -23.16 -21.49
N LYS A 143 16.55 -24.05 -20.66
CA LYS A 143 16.60 -25.50 -20.94
C LYS A 143 15.86 -25.86 -22.23
N PHE A 144 14.77 -25.18 -22.54
CA PHE A 144 14.01 -25.40 -23.77
C PHE A 144 14.84 -25.04 -25.00
N ALA A 145 15.55 -23.91 -24.98
CA ALA A 145 16.48 -23.54 -26.06
C ALA A 145 17.56 -24.61 -26.27
N ASP A 146 18.13 -25.17 -25.18
CA ASP A 146 19.10 -26.28 -25.25
C ASP A 146 18.49 -27.57 -25.85
N PHE A 147 17.19 -27.82 -25.65
CA PHE A 147 16.49 -28.95 -26.29
C PHE A 147 16.23 -28.68 -27.78
N GLU A 148 15.84 -27.46 -28.15
CA GLU A 148 15.61 -27.07 -29.54
C GLU A 148 16.90 -27.14 -30.38
N GLU A 149 18.04 -26.73 -29.82
CA GLU A 149 19.34 -26.86 -30.47
C GLU A 149 19.70 -28.32 -30.74
N ARG A 150 19.64 -29.18 -29.72
CA ARG A 150 19.87 -30.63 -29.90
C ARG A 150 18.92 -31.27 -30.89
N THR A 151 17.66 -30.83 -30.93
CA THR A 151 16.69 -31.32 -31.91
C THR A 151 17.09 -30.96 -33.33
N ARG A 152 17.59 -29.73 -33.55
CA ARG A 152 18.13 -29.30 -34.85
C ARG A 152 19.37 -30.11 -35.24
N GLU A 153 20.28 -30.38 -34.29
CA GLU A 153 21.46 -31.22 -34.53
C GLU A 153 21.07 -32.64 -34.96
N TYR A 154 20.15 -33.29 -34.23
CA TYR A 154 19.67 -34.62 -34.60
C TYR A 154 18.96 -34.64 -35.94
N GLN A 155 18.17 -33.60 -36.25
CA GLN A 155 17.51 -33.50 -37.55
C GLN A 155 18.53 -33.40 -38.69
N SER A 156 19.57 -32.58 -38.54
CA SER A 156 20.67 -32.50 -39.51
C SER A 156 21.36 -33.85 -39.69
N ALA A 157 21.70 -34.54 -38.60
CA ALA A 157 22.34 -35.84 -38.65
C ALA A 157 21.46 -36.91 -39.34
N ILE A 158 20.15 -36.88 -39.12
CA ILE A 158 19.19 -37.76 -39.81
C ILE A 158 19.20 -37.48 -41.31
N ASP A 159 19.20 -36.22 -41.72
CA ASP A 159 19.16 -35.85 -43.14
C ASP A 159 20.48 -36.19 -43.85
N ASP A 160 21.62 -35.99 -43.19
CA ASP A 160 22.93 -36.46 -43.67
C ASP A 160 22.95 -37.99 -43.86
N GLN A 161 22.41 -38.72 -42.88
CA GLN A 161 22.33 -40.18 -42.94
C GLN A 161 21.40 -40.66 -44.07
N LYS A 162 20.29 -39.96 -44.33
CA LYS A 162 19.41 -40.26 -45.48
C LYS A 162 20.16 -40.07 -46.80
N HIS A 163 20.86 -38.94 -46.96
CA HIS A 163 21.65 -38.68 -48.17
C HIS A 163 22.71 -39.75 -48.41
N LEU A 164 23.41 -40.20 -47.36
CA LEU A 164 24.36 -41.30 -47.46
C LEU A 164 23.68 -42.60 -47.87
N ASN A 165 22.54 -42.93 -47.27
CA ASN A 165 21.77 -44.14 -47.59
C ASN A 165 21.27 -44.12 -49.04
N ASP A 166 20.77 -42.99 -49.52
CA ASP A 166 20.37 -42.79 -50.92
C ASP A 166 21.56 -42.93 -51.89
N GLY A 167 22.77 -42.54 -51.46
CA GLY A 167 24.02 -42.79 -52.19
C GLY A 167 24.33 -44.28 -52.30
N LEU A 168 24.37 -44.98 -51.17
CA LEU A 168 24.65 -46.42 -51.11
C LEU A 168 23.60 -47.24 -51.88
N GLN A 169 22.32 -46.86 -51.81
CA GLN A 169 21.24 -47.51 -52.54
C GLN A 169 21.48 -47.41 -54.06
N ARG A 170 21.92 -46.24 -54.55
CA ARG A 170 22.28 -46.03 -55.97
C ARG A 170 23.48 -46.88 -56.39
N GLU A 171 24.57 -46.85 -55.64
CA GLU A 171 25.75 -47.68 -55.92
C GLU A 171 25.40 -49.16 -55.94
N LEU A 172 24.57 -49.62 -55.00
CA LEU A 172 24.12 -51.01 -54.95
C LEU A 172 23.28 -51.39 -56.18
N THR A 173 22.44 -50.48 -56.69
CA THR A 173 21.69 -50.73 -57.93
C THR A 173 22.58 -50.77 -59.17
N GLU A 174 23.58 -49.88 -59.24
CA GLU A 174 24.54 -49.83 -60.35
C GLU A 174 25.41 -51.09 -60.38
N LEU A 175 25.96 -51.50 -59.23
CA LEU A 175 26.78 -52.70 -59.11
C LEU A 175 25.97 -53.96 -59.43
N LYS A 176 24.69 -54.01 -59.05
CA LYS A 176 23.77 -55.09 -59.44
C LYS A 176 23.57 -55.13 -60.96
N ALA A 177 23.31 -53.99 -61.59
CA ALA A 177 23.15 -53.90 -63.05
C ALA A 177 24.43 -54.30 -63.79
N GLN A 178 25.60 -53.86 -63.30
CA GLN A 178 26.90 -54.24 -63.85
C GLN A 178 27.15 -55.74 -63.69
N THR A 179 26.88 -56.29 -62.51
CA THR A 179 26.98 -57.73 -62.25
C THR A 179 26.08 -58.51 -63.20
N GLU A 180 24.81 -58.11 -63.35
CA GLU A 180 23.87 -58.75 -64.28
C GLU A 180 24.35 -58.69 -65.73
N SER A 181 24.90 -57.55 -66.16
CA SER A 181 25.53 -57.39 -67.47
C SER A 181 26.71 -58.35 -67.66
N SER A 182 27.63 -58.41 -66.69
CA SER A 182 28.77 -59.34 -66.71
C SER A 182 28.32 -60.81 -66.73
N LEU A 183 27.29 -61.17 -65.97
CA LEU A 183 26.70 -62.51 -65.98
C LEU A 183 26.17 -62.87 -67.38
N LYS A 184 25.45 -61.95 -68.04
CA LYS A 184 24.95 -62.14 -69.42
C LYS A 184 26.10 -62.35 -70.40
N VAL A 185 27.15 -61.54 -70.31
CA VAL A 185 28.36 -61.68 -71.15
C VAL A 185 28.98 -63.06 -70.96
N ILE A 186 29.25 -63.47 -69.71
CA ILE A 186 29.86 -64.78 -69.40
C ILE A 186 29.02 -65.94 -69.92
N LEU A 187 27.69 -65.90 -69.70
CA LEU A 187 26.78 -66.92 -70.21
C LEU A 187 26.84 -67.00 -71.74
N LYS A 188 26.91 -65.85 -72.42
CA LYS A 188 27.01 -65.81 -73.89
C LYS A 188 28.32 -66.41 -74.41
N PHE A 189 29.44 -66.10 -73.77
CA PHE A 189 30.74 -66.71 -74.09
C PHE A 189 30.70 -68.22 -73.88
N TYR A 190 30.11 -68.68 -72.77
CA TYR A 190 29.92 -70.11 -72.53
C TYR A 190 29.05 -70.76 -73.61
N GLU A 191 27.90 -70.17 -73.95
CA GLU A 191 27.04 -70.66 -75.04
C GLU A 191 27.78 -70.80 -76.37
N LEU A 192 28.58 -69.80 -76.76
CA LEU A 192 29.36 -69.82 -78.00
C LEU A 192 30.40 -70.95 -77.99
N ARG A 193 31.17 -71.07 -76.91
CA ARG A 193 32.11 -72.18 -76.72
C ARG A 193 31.43 -73.53 -76.90
N CYS A 194 30.21 -73.67 -76.40
CA CYS A 194 29.45 -74.92 -76.44
C CYS A 194 28.74 -75.20 -77.76
N ARG A 195 28.70 -74.25 -78.70
CA ARG A 195 28.28 -74.52 -80.09
C ARG A 195 29.35 -75.27 -80.88
N ASP A 196 30.62 -74.94 -80.64
CA ASP A 196 31.75 -75.50 -81.38
C ASP A 196 32.45 -76.67 -80.64
N CYS A 197 32.16 -76.86 -79.33
CA CYS A 197 32.69 -77.94 -78.49
C CYS A 197 31.59 -78.60 -77.64
N LYS A 198 31.73 -79.90 -77.28
CA LYS A 198 30.80 -80.57 -76.35
C LYS A 198 31.02 -80.11 -74.91
N CYS A 199 30.21 -79.17 -74.44
CA CYS A 199 30.23 -78.72 -73.04
C CYS A 199 29.22 -79.45 -72.14
N PRO A 200 29.49 -79.53 -70.82
CA PRO A 200 28.48 -79.85 -69.82
C PRO A 200 27.42 -78.74 -69.71
N LEU A 201 26.13 -79.11 -69.76
CA LEU A 201 25.02 -78.14 -69.68
C LEU A 201 24.54 -77.87 -68.24
N ASN A 202 24.81 -78.80 -67.32
CA ASN A 202 24.22 -78.81 -65.97
C ASN A 202 25.28 -78.60 -64.88
N ILE A 203 26.12 -77.58 -65.07
CA ILE A 203 27.19 -77.18 -64.15
C ILE A 203 26.89 -75.79 -63.59
N THR A 204 27.44 -75.50 -62.42
CA THR A 204 27.30 -74.22 -61.72
C THR A 204 27.89 -73.07 -62.52
N PHE A 205 27.49 -71.83 -62.19
CA PHE A 205 27.99 -70.65 -62.89
C PHE A 205 29.51 -70.48 -62.70
N GLU A 206 30.01 -70.74 -61.50
CA GLU A 206 31.44 -70.73 -61.18
C GLU A 206 32.21 -71.76 -62.02
N GLU A 207 31.68 -72.96 -62.21
CA GLU A 207 32.31 -73.98 -63.08
C GLU A 207 32.32 -73.54 -64.56
N LYS A 208 31.26 -72.87 -65.04
CA LYS A 208 31.26 -72.27 -66.40
C LYS A 208 32.35 -71.22 -66.54
N CYS A 209 32.57 -70.40 -65.52
CA CYS A 209 33.63 -69.38 -65.49
C CYS A 209 35.02 -70.02 -65.51
N SER A 210 35.28 -71.01 -64.64
CA SER A 210 36.57 -71.71 -64.59
C SER A 210 36.92 -72.35 -65.93
N ILE A 211 35.95 -72.99 -66.58
CA ILE A 211 36.14 -73.58 -67.92
C ILE A 211 36.54 -72.52 -68.95
N LEU A 212 35.86 -71.36 -68.97
CA LEU A 212 36.20 -70.26 -69.88
C LEU A 212 37.58 -69.65 -69.58
N LEU A 213 37.97 -69.56 -68.30
CA LEU A 213 39.27 -69.04 -67.88
C LEU A 213 40.43 -69.99 -68.22
N ASP A 214 40.18 -71.30 -68.19
CA ASP A 214 41.17 -72.34 -68.52
C ASP A 214 41.36 -72.55 -70.04
N ASP A 215 40.67 -71.78 -70.89
CA ASP A 215 40.87 -71.86 -72.34
C ASP A 215 42.23 -71.30 -72.77
N SER A 216 42.88 -72.02 -73.69
CA SER A 216 44.03 -71.49 -74.42
C SER A 216 43.62 -70.25 -75.23
N ALA A 217 44.50 -69.25 -75.28
CA ALA A 217 44.30 -68.06 -76.12
C ALA A 217 44.08 -68.40 -77.61
N ASP A 218 44.62 -69.54 -78.07
CA ASP A 218 44.44 -70.01 -79.46
C ASP A 218 43.00 -70.43 -79.79
N ASN A 219 42.19 -70.75 -78.77
CA ASN A 219 40.78 -71.14 -78.93
C ASN A 219 39.88 -69.95 -79.29
N TRP A 220 40.34 -68.72 -79.06
CA TRP A 220 39.58 -67.49 -79.23
C TRP A 220 40.25 -66.60 -80.28
N SER A 221 39.65 -66.45 -81.47
CA SER A 221 40.26 -65.69 -82.57
C SER A 221 39.33 -64.59 -83.11
N PHE A 222 39.87 -63.37 -83.24
CA PHE A 222 39.15 -62.21 -83.79
C PHE A 222 39.54 -62.01 -85.26
N SER A 223 38.59 -62.19 -86.19
CA SER A 223 38.81 -62.01 -87.63
C SER A 223 38.15 -60.72 -88.12
N SER A 224 38.95 -59.66 -88.29
CA SER A 224 38.46 -58.35 -88.76
C SER A 224 38.19 -58.29 -90.27
N ASP A 225 38.50 -59.33 -91.02
CA ASP A 225 38.39 -59.31 -92.48
C ASP A 225 37.58 -60.51 -92.97
N GLY A 226 36.72 -60.28 -93.96
CA GLY A 226 35.85 -61.26 -94.61
C GLY A 226 36.59 -62.32 -95.45
N GLY A 227 37.80 -62.69 -95.06
CA GLY A 227 38.63 -63.72 -95.70
C GLY A 227 38.69 -64.99 -94.85
N ALA A 228 38.38 -66.12 -95.47
CA ALA A 228 38.41 -67.44 -94.84
C ALA A 228 39.82 -67.80 -94.32
N SER A 229 40.00 -67.82 -93.00
CA SER A 229 41.16 -68.40 -92.32
C SER A 229 40.82 -69.76 -91.71
N THR A 230 41.70 -70.72 -91.90
CA THR A 230 41.59 -72.17 -91.59
C THR A 230 42.06 -72.57 -90.18
N SER A 231 42.07 -71.64 -89.22
CA SER A 231 42.33 -71.98 -87.82
C SER A 231 41.05 -72.44 -87.10
N LYS A 232 41.15 -73.48 -86.27
CA LYS A 232 40.08 -74.00 -85.37
C LYS A 232 39.81 -73.04 -84.19
N GLY A 233 39.78 -71.74 -84.43
CA GLY A 233 39.44 -70.74 -83.41
C GLY A 233 37.95 -70.37 -83.47
N LEU A 234 37.32 -70.22 -82.31
CA LEU A 234 35.96 -69.67 -82.18
C LEU A 234 35.92 -68.23 -82.72
N LYS A 235 34.90 -67.90 -83.52
CA LYS A 235 34.75 -66.59 -84.19
C LYS A 235 34.03 -65.57 -83.30
N LEU A 236 34.73 -64.50 -82.87
CA LEU A 236 34.18 -63.46 -81.98
C LEU A 236 33.29 -62.38 -82.66
N ASN A 237 33.12 -62.38 -83.98
CA ASN A 237 32.44 -61.28 -84.71
C ASN A 237 30.96 -61.05 -84.35
N SER A 238 30.27 -62.00 -83.72
CA SER A 238 28.88 -61.78 -83.27
C SER A 238 28.78 -60.92 -82.00
N ILE A 239 29.84 -60.82 -81.22
CA ILE A 239 29.82 -60.15 -79.90
C ILE A 239 29.87 -58.62 -80.06
N CYS A 240 30.73 -58.10 -80.95
CA CYS A 240 30.88 -56.64 -81.12
C CYS A 240 29.67 -55.96 -81.81
N LYS A 241 28.86 -56.69 -82.58
CA LYS A 241 27.67 -56.13 -83.25
C LYS A 241 26.44 -56.03 -82.34
N GLU A 242 26.24 -57.02 -81.46
CA GLU A 242 25.10 -57.02 -80.51
C GLU A 242 25.39 -56.23 -79.22
N MET A 243 26.65 -56.11 -78.80
CA MET A 243 27.02 -55.28 -77.64
C MET A 243 26.99 -53.77 -77.90
N HIS A 244 26.84 -53.32 -79.16
CA HIS A 244 26.70 -51.89 -79.50
C HIS A 244 25.23 -51.42 -79.54
N GLU A 245 24.27 -52.32 -79.34
CA GLU A 245 22.82 -52.03 -79.32
C GLU A 245 22.22 -51.99 -77.89
N TYR A 246 23.05 -51.91 -76.84
CA TYR A 246 22.61 -51.75 -75.45
C TYR A 246 23.36 -50.64 -74.72
#